data_AF-A0A6B3LBA2-F1
#
_entry.id   AF-A0A6B3LBA2-F1
#
_cell.length_a   1.000
_cell.length_b   1.000
_cell.length_c   1.000
_cell.angle_alpha   90.00
_cell.angle_beta   90.00
_cell.angle_gamma   90.00
#
_symmetry.space_group_name_H-M   'P 1'
#
loop_
_entity.id
_entity.type
_entity.pdbx_description
1 polymer ?
#
loop_
_entity_poly.entity_id
_entity_poly.type
_entity_poly.pdbx_seq_one_letter_code
_entity_poly.pdbx_strand_id
1 'polypeptide(L)'
;MKTLATSLATATALLCFCACSDAPNKPAAPEAPTEEPTDLATPAEETEAPQPTAPPAPAPDEPETDATPDATVDSTEPSADTTDTASAAVPAEGETRLLSSHDTIATFRELKPHRCMGRTALCPDNCGHSGSLAIFDIIRYNDYQKPGQYGDPQAETFQILVMDNHGNAKIDKAILKTINDLSEGDTVTLKWRHDYVTRNQSSFPVRTITELTPQP
;
A
#
# COMPACT_ATOMS: atom_id res chain seq x y z
N MET A 1 -56.42 -17.14 33.50
CA MET A 1 -57.29 -15.95 33.63
C MET A 1 -56.44 -14.72 33.40
N LYS A 2 -56.95 -13.81 32.54
CA LYS A 2 -56.62 -12.39 32.25
C LYS A 2 -55.43 -11.77 33.01
N THR A 3 -54.54 -11.01 32.36
CA THR A 3 -54.85 -9.60 31.98
C THR A 3 -54.11 -9.13 30.72
N LEU A 4 -54.86 -8.52 29.79
CA LEU A 4 -54.41 -7.62 28.72
C LEU A 4 -54.46 -6.19 29.26
N ALA A 5 -53.50 -5.33 28.93
CA ALA A 5 -53.65 -3.89 29.05
C ALA A 5 -52.97 -3.16 27.89
N THR A 6 -53.82 -2.42 27.17
CA THR A 6 -53.65 -1.57 26.00
C THR A 6 -53.23 -0.14 26.38
N SER A 7 -52.48 0.56 25.53
CA SER A 7 -52.56 2.03 25.32
C SER A 7 -51.70 2.40 24.10
N LEU A 8 -52.22 2.70 22.89
CA LEU A 8 -52.89 3.90 22.36
C LEU A 8 -52.08 5.23 22.35
N ALA A 9 -51.49 5.49 21.17
CA ALA A 9 -51.46 6.71 20.35
C ALA A 9 -51.33 8.12 20.97
N THR A 10 -50.43 8.92 20.38
CA THR A 10 -50.78 10.29 19.97
C THR A 10 -49.92 10.76 18.79
N ALA A 11 -50.59 11.12 17.70
CA ALA A 11 -50.04 11.86 16.57
C ALA A 11 -50.18 13.37 16.84
N THR A 12 -49.21 14.18 16.43
CA THR A 12 -49.41 15.63 16.25
C THR A 12 -48.59 16.08 15.05
N ALA A 13 -49.32 16.59 14.07
CA ALA A 13 -48.81 17.25 12.88
C ALA A 13 -48.96 18.77 13.02
N LEU A 14 -48.35 19.48 12.05
CA LEU A 14 -48.58 20.86 11.60
C LEU A 14 -47.79 22.00 12.27
N LEU A 15 -46.91 22.64 11.47
CA LEU A 15 -47.02 24.01 10.93
C LEU A 15 -45.64 24.39 10.32
N CYS A 16 -45.47 24.44 9.00
CA CYS A 16 -45.76 25.58 8.12
C CYS A 16 -45.09 26.89 8.59
N PHE A 17 -43.94 27.22 8.01
CA PHE A 17 -43.39 28.59 8.01
C PHE A 17 -42.95 28.99 6.59
N CYS A 18 -43.16 30.27 6.34
CA CYS A 18 -43.38 30.92 5.06
C CYS A 18 -42.18 31.03 4.11
N ALA A 19 -42.52 31.19 2.84
CA ALA A 19 -41.69 31.72 1.77
C ALA A 19 -41.39 33.23 1.95
N CYS A 20 -40.17 33.63 1.54
CA CYS A 20 -39.78 34.93 0.97
C CYS A 20 -38.51 34.63 0.14
N SER A 21 -38.58 34.63 -1.19
CA SER A 21 -38.41 35.78 -2.10
C SER A 21 -36.95 36.08 -2.45
N ASP A 22 -36.66 35.88 -3.73
CA ASP A 22 -35.75 36.62 -4.62
C ASP A 22 -34.61 37.46 -4.04
N ALA A 23 -33.39 37.10 -4.45
CA ALA A 23 -32.38 38.08 -4.79
C ALA A 23 -31.60 37.61 -6.05
N PRO A 24 -31.72 38.31 -7.19
CA PRO A 24 -30.77 38.20 -8.27
C PRO A 24 -29.73 39.32 -8.12
N ASN A 25 -28.43 39.00 -8.07
CA ASN A 25 -27.44 39.92 -8.65
C ASN A 25 -26.07 39.27 -8.91
N LYS A 26 -25.78 39.09 -10.20
CA LYS A 26 -24.44 39.03 -10.78
C LYS A 26 -24.22 40.38 -11.47
N PRO A 27 -23.18 41.14 -11.09
CA PRO A 27 -22.19 41.55 -12.09
C PRO A 27 -20.78 41.51 -11.48
N ALA A 28 -19.84 40.84 -12.14
CA ALA A 28 -18.85 41.44 -13.05
C ALA A 28 -17.48 41.49 -12.35
N ALA A 29 -16.54 40.77 -12.96
CA ALA A 29 -15.12 40.88 -12.68
C ALA A 29 -14.64 42.30 -13.01
N PRO A 30 -13.79 42.91 -12.17
CA PRO A 30 -12.91 43.96 -12.62
C PRO A 30 -11.65 43.36 -13.27
N GLU A 31 -11.30 43.99 -14.38
CA GLU A 31 -10.22 43.69 -15.30
C GLU A 31 -8.84 43.75 -14.63
N ALA A 32 -7.92 42.97 -15.21
CA ALA A 32 -6.51 42.95 -14.87
C ALA A 32 -5.83 44.30 -15.13
N PRO A 33 -4.93 44.78 -14.25
CA PRO A 33 -3.86 45.67 -14.65
C PRO A 33 -2.67 44.87 -15.19
N THR A 34 -2.40 45.11 -16.47
CA THR A 34 -1.13 44.88 -17.16
C THR A 34 0.02 45.58 -16.44
N GLU A 35 1.01 44.82 -15.96
CA GLU A 35 2.38 45.31 -15.77
C GLU A 35 3.38 44.25 -16.27
N GLU A 36 4.05 44.59 -17.37
CA GLU A 36 5.32 44.04 -17.85
C GLU A 36 6.29 45.24 -17.97
N PRO A 37 7.62 45.05 -18.04
CA PRO A 37 8.47 44.05 -17.41
C PRO A 37 9.61 44.73 -16.62
N THR A 38 10.23 44.03 -15.68
CA THR A 38 11.56 44.44 -15.19
C THR A 38 12.50 43.25 -15.34
N ASP A 39 13.25 43.29 -16.44
CA ASP A 39 14.53 42.62 -16.58
C ASP A 39 15.43 42.98 -15.39
N LEU A 40 15.97 41.98 -14.70
CA LEU A 40 17.40 41.88 -14.40
C LEU A 40 17.69 40.65 -13.52
N ALA A 41 18.39 39.71 -14.15
CA ALA A 41 19.41 38.82 -13.59
C ALA A 41 18.98 37.76 -12.55
N THR A 42 19.12 36.49 -12.92
CA THR A 42 20.20 35.59 -12.42
C THR A 42 20.09 34.24 -13.15
N PRO A 43 21.14 33.72 -13.80
CA PRO A 43 21.15 32.32 -14.20
C PRO A 43 21.25 31.47 -12.93
N ALA A 44 20.17 30.76 -12.59
CA ALA A 44 20.21 29.72 -11.60
C ALA A 44 21.07 28.58 -12.15
N GLU A 45 22.19 28.38 -11.48
CA GLU A 45 23.07 27.24 -11.63
C GLU A 45 22.25 25.95 -11.48
N GLU A 46 22.17 25.18 -12.56
CA GLU A 46 21.53 23.88 -12.65
C GLU A 46 22.31 22.91 -11.75
N THR A 47 21.89 22.80 -10.48
CA THR A 47 22.33 21.68 -9.64
C THR A 47 21.58 20.44 -10.12
N GLU A 48 22.24 19.71 -11.01
CA GLU A 48 21.90 18.36 -11.42
C GLU A 48 21.64 17.50 -10.17
N ALA A 49 20.36 17.16 -9.94
CA ALA A 49 20.01 16.19 -8.91
C ALA A 49 20.67 14.85 -9.27
N PRO A 50 21.37 14.18 -8.34
CA PRO A 50 21.96 12.88 -8.63
C PRO A 50 20.84 11.92 -9.06
N GLN A 51 20.98 11.39 -10.27
CA GLN A 51 20.10 10.35 -10.80
C GLN A 51 20.01 9.21 -9.77
N PRO A 52 18.82 8.65 -9.49
CA PRO A 52 18.74 7.44 -8.72
C PRO A 52 19.44 6.34 -9.52
N THR A 53 20.62 5.94 -9.06
CA THR A 53 21.32 4.77 -9.57
C THR A 53 20.37 3.60 -9.50
N ALA A 54 20.02 3.06 -10.67
CA ALA A 54 19.26 1.84 -10.78
C ALA A 54 19.91 0.76 -9.89
N PRO A 55 19.12 -0.06 -9.18
CA PRO A 55 19.68 -1.23 -8.51
C PRO A 55 20.42 -2.07 -9.56
N PRO A 56 21.62 -2.61 -9.25
CA PRO A 56 22.37 -3.40 -10.19
C PRO A 56 21.51 -4.55 -10.69
N ALA A 57 21.49 -4.73 -12.02
CA ALA A 57 20.88 -5.89 -12.64
C ALA A 57 21.45 -7.17 -12.00
N PRO A 58 20.63 -8.21 -11.78
CA PRO A 58 21.17 -9.50 -11.38
C PRO A 58 22.20 -9.93 -12.43
N ALA A 59 23.37 -10.37 -11.95
CA ALA A 59 24.47 -10.78 -12.80
C ALA A 59 23.99 -11.86 -13.79
N PRO A 60 24.44 -11.81 -15.06
CA PRO A 60 24.16 -12.89 -16.00
C PRO A 60 24.88 -14.16 -15.51
N ASP A 61 24.13 -15.24 -15.37
CA ASP A 61 24.69 -16.60 -15.28
C ASP A 61 25.52 -16.87 -16.54
N GLU A 62 26.84 -16.96 -16.40
CA GLU A 62 27.70 -17.51 -17.44
C GLU A 62 27.81 -19.03 -17.29
N PRO A 63 27.75 -19.77 -18.42
CA PRO A 63 27.69 -21.23 -18.44
C PRO A 63 29.08 -21.90 -18.41
N GLU A 64 29.07 -23.08 -17.79
CA GLU A 64 29.85 -24.29 -18.07
C GLU A 64 31.37 -24.19 -18.31
N THR A 65 32.14 -24.80 -17.40
CA THR A 65 33.40 -25.45 -17.80
C THR A 65 33.41 -26.91 -17.35
N ASP A 66 33.43 -27.74 -18.39
CA ASP A 66 33.70 -29.17 -18.41
C ASP A 66 35.15 -29.42 -17.93
N ALA A 67 35.32 -30.26 -16.91
CA ALA A 67 36.63 -30.77 -16.51
C ALA A 67 36.52 -32.20 -15.95
N THR A 68 36.93 -33.13 -16.81
CA THR A 68 37.29 -34.54 -16.62
C THR A 68 37.82 -34.95 -15.22
N PRO A 69 37.51 -36.16 -14.72
CA PRO A 69 38.08 -36.69 -13.47
C PRO A 69 39.33 -37.56 -13.73
N ASP A 70 40.34 -37.48 -12.85
CA ASP A 70 41.08 -38.65 -12.33
C ASP A 70 42.03 -38.32 -11.15
N ALA A 71 42.28 -39.34 -10.33
CA ALA A 71 43.37 -39.56 -9.36
C ALA A 71 43.29 -39.02 -7.89
N THR A 72 42.63 -39.83 -7.03
CA THR A 72 43.12 -40.49 -5.79
C THR A 72 44.28 -39.90 -4.95
N VAL A 73 44.02 -39.59 -3.67
CA VAL A 73 44.65 -40.09 -2.39
C VAL A 73 44.00 -39.35 -1.19
N ASP A 74 43.25 -40.01 -0.29
CA ASP A 74 43.61 -40.80 0.91
C ASP A 74 44.08 -40.01 2.17
N SER A 75 43.41 -40.31 3.28
CA SER A 75 43.77 -40.17 4.71
C SER A 75 43.48 -38.88 5.52
N THR A 76 42.42 -39.00 6.34
CA THR A 76 42.39 -38.81 7.83
C THR A 76 42.00 -37.43 8.43
N GLU A 77 40.83 -37.44 9.09
CA GLU A 77 40.15 -36.43 9.93
C GLU A 77 40.88 -36.16 11.29
N PRO A 78 40.35 -35.36 12.27
CA PRO A 78 39.24 -34.39 12.26
C PRO A 78 39.61 -33.02 12.88
N SER A 79 38.84 -31.97 12.61
CA SER A 79 38.66 -30.88 13.59
C SER A 79 37.31 -30.23 13.42
N ALA A 80 36.58 -30.25 14.52
CA ALA A 80 35.29 -29.61 14.71
C ALA A 80 35.42 -28.11 14.52
N ASP A 81 34.70 -27.57 13.54
CA ASP A 81 34.24 -26.19 13.57
C ASP A 81 32.73 -26.23 13.34
N THR A 82 31.98 -25.98 14.40
CA THR A 82 30.54 -25.74 14.33
C THR A 82 30.34 -24.33 13.81
N THR A 83 30.51 -24.15 12.51
CA THR A 83 29.99 -22.97 11.83
C THR A 83 28.52 -23.27 11.54
N ASP A 84 27.66 -22.68 12.37
CA ASP A 84 26.23 -22.52 12.16
C ASP A 84 26.01 -21.83 10.81
N THR A 85 26.01 -22.64 9.76
CA THR A 85 25.56 -22.27 8.44
C THR A 85 24.06 -22.14 8.57
N ALA A 86 23.63 -20.91 8.88
CA ALA A 86 22.28 -20.45 8.58
C ALA A 86 22.09 -20.59 7.07
N SER A 87 21.76 -21.82 6.67
CA SER A 87 21.37 -22.19 5.33
C SER A 87 20.19 -21.28 5.01
N ALA A 88 20.41 -20.37 4.07
CA ALA A 88 19.33 -19.78 3.29
C ALA A 88 18.73 -20.91 2.45
N ALA A 89 18.06 -21.85 3.12
CA ALA A 89 17.25 -22.86 2.50
C ALA A 89 16.23 -22.09 1.65
N VAL A 90 16.19 -22.44 0.37
CA VAL A 90 15.13 -21.96 -0.52
C VAL A 90 13.81 -22.34 0.17
N PRO A 91 12.96 -21.37 0.52
CA PRO A 91 11.72 -21.64 1.21
C PRO A 91 10.93 -22.72 0.47
N ALA A 92 10.41 -23.69 1.22
CA ALA A 92 9.62 -24.76 0.62
C ALA A 92 8.37 -24.17 -0.07
N GLU A 93 7.86 -24.84 -1.11
CA GLU A 93 6.59 -24.48 -1.75
C GLU A 93 5.50 -24.19 -0.70
N GLY A 94 4.93 -22.99 -0.73
CA GLY A 94 3.89 -22.55 0.20
C GLY A 94 4.40 -21.92 1.51
N GLU A 95 5.71 -21.83 1.72
CA GLU A 95 6.28 -21.13 2.88
C GLU A 95 6.01 -19.61 2.78
N THR A 96 5.65 -19.03 3.92
CA THR A 96 5.46 -17.60 4.09
C THR A 96 6.36 -17.14 5.24
N ARG A 97 7.28 -16.22 4.95
CA ARG A 97 8.22 -15.68 5.93
C ARG A 97 7.89 -14.24 6.27
N LEU A 98 7.70 -13.94 7.56
CA LEU A 98 7.46 -12.58 8.01
C LEU A 98 8.71 -11.71 7.82
N LEU A 99 8.58 -10.60 7.09
CA LEU A 99 9.64 -9.61 6.93
C LEU A 99 9.45 -8.43 7.88
N SER A 100 8.23 -7.88 7.97
CA SER A 100 7.84 -6.93 9.01
C SER A 100 6.35 -6.97 9.31
N SER A 101 6.00 -6.61 10.54
CA SER A 101 4.62 -6.41 11.00
C SER A 101 4.43 -4.98 11.51
N HIS A 102 3.27 -4.42 11.21
CA HIS A 102 2.93 -3.04 11.51
C HIS A 102 1.55 -3.01 12.17
N ASP A 103 1.46 -2.35 13.32
CA ASP A 103 0.22 -2.02 14.00
C ASP A 103 0.18 -0.51 14.20
N THR A 104 -0.77 0.16 13.55
CA THR A 104 -0.84 1.62 13.53
C THR A 104 -2.24 2.14 13.81
N ILE A 105 -2.28 3.40 14.23
CA ILE A 105 -3.44 4.26 14.05
C ILE A 105 -3.16 5.13 12.85
N ALA A 106 -4.09 5.15 11.90
CA ALA A 106 -3.96 5.87 10.64
C ALA A 106 -5.25 6.62 10.31
N THR A 107 -5.14 7.66 9.49
CA THR A 107 -6.26 8.37 8.90
C THR A 107 -6.45 7.88 7.48
N PHE A 108 -7.67 7.51 7.11
CA PHE A 108 -8.00 7.23 5.72
C PHE A 108 -7.99 8.53 4.92
N ARG A 109 -7.15 8.59 3.88
CA ARG A 109 -7.00 9.79 3.06
C ARG A 109 -7.98 9.77 1.90
N GLU A 110 -7.86 8.79 1.01
CA GLU A 110 -8.70 8.68 -0.20
C GLU A 110 -8.60 7.31 -0.87
N LEU A 111 -9.56 7.02 -1.75
CA LEU A 111 -9.47 5.98 -2.78
C LEU A 111 -9.14 6.64 -4.13
N LYS A 112 -7.91 6.43 -4.61
CA LYS A 112 -7.40 7.07 -5.81
C LYS A 112 -7.29 6.09 -6.99
N PRO A 113 -7.67 6.47 -8.23
CA PRO A 113 -7.34 5.67 -9.40
C PRO A 113 -5.82 5.66 -9.63
N HIS A 114 -5.26 4.47 -9.77
CA HIS A 114 -3.84 4.21 -10.03
C HIS A 114 -3.67 3.49 -11.36
N ARG A 115 -2.70 3.93 -12.15
CA ARG A 115 -2.30 3.29 -13.41
C ARG A 115 -0.86 2.80 -13.29
N CYS A 116 -0.65 1.52 -13.63
CA CYS A 116 0.68 0.94 -13.72
C CYS A 116 1.56 1.70 -14.74
N MET A 117 2.87 1.74 -14.51
CA MET A 117 3.83 2.48 -15.35
C MET A 117 4.10 1.86 -16.74
N GLY A 118 3.47 0.73 -17.11
CA GLY A 118 3.59 0.22 -18.47
C GLY A 118 4.93 -0.45 -18.81
N ARG A 119 5.67 -1.00 -17.83
CA ARG A 119 7.02 -1.52 -18.04
C ARG A 119 7.11 -2.94 -18.62
N THR A 120 5.99 -3.61 -18.85
CA THR A 120 5.92 -4.95 -19.46
C THR A 120 4.79 -4.99 -20.48
N ALA A 121 4.80 -5.98 -21.38
CA ALA A 121 3.87 -6.07 -22.51
C ALA A 121 2.38 -6.12 -22.11
N LEU A 122 2.06 -6.61 -20.91
CA LEU A 122 0.67 -6.67 -20.41
C LEU A 122 0.27 -5.40 -19.67
N CYS A 123 1.22 -4.56 -19.26
CA CYS A 123 0.93 -3.31 -18.59
C CYS A 123 0.54 -2.23 -19.62
N PRO A 124 -0.29 -1.24 -19.23
CA PRO A 124 -0.93 -1.08 -17.92
C PRO A 124 -2.31 -1.75 -17.80
N ASP A 125 -2.93 -2.14 -18.92
CA ASP A 125 -4.35 -2.43 -18.98
C ASP A 125 -4.70 -3.92 -18.75
N ASN A 126 -3.74 -4.85 -18.89
CA ASN A 126 -3.97 -6.30 -18.72
C ASN A 126 -3.12 -6.94 -17.61
N CYS A 127 -2.37 -6.13 -16.86
CA CYS A 127 -1.44 -6.61 -15.85
C CYS A 127 -2.05 -6.81 -14.45
N GLY A 128 -3.26 -6.27 -14.20
CA GLY A 128 -3.91 -6.32 -12.90
C GLY A 128 -3.20 -5.51 -11.78
N HIS A 129 -2.27 -4.62 -12.15
CA HIS A 129 -1.58 -3.70 -11.22
C HIS A 129 -2.09 -2.25 -11.32
N SER A 130 -3.00 -1.97 -12.25
CA SER A 130 -3.78 -0.73 -12.29
C SER A 130 -5.09 -0.94 -11.54
N GLY A 131 -5.74 0.11 -11.05
CA GLY A 131 -7.04 0.02 -10.37
C GLY A 131 -7.23 1.05 -9.26
N SER A 132 -7.92 0.69 -8.18
CA SER A 132 -8.19 1.56 -7.04
C SER A 132 -7.15 1.36 -5.95
N LEU A 133 -6.49 2.45 -5.55
CA LEU A 133 -5.47 2.49 -4.52
C LEU A 133 -6.02 3.18 -3.28
N ALA A 134 -6.02 2.50 -2.14
CA ALA A 134 -6.36 3.10 -0.85
C ALA A 134 -5.10 3.71 -0.23
N ILE A 135 -5.22 4.94 0.25
CA ILE A 135 -4.13 5.70 0.86
C ILE A 135 -4.48 6.01 2.31
N PHE A 136 -3.55 5.72 3.22
CA PHE A 136 -3.68 5.98 4.65
C PHE A 136 -2.48 6.78 5.14
N ASP A 137 -2.75 7.78 5.98
CA ASP A 137 -1.73 8.54 6.69
C ASP A 137 -1.52 7.99 8.08
N ILE A 138 -0.30 7.59 8.39
CA ILE A 138 0.01 6.96 9.65
C ILE A 138 0.19 8.07 10.70
N ILE A 139 -0.73 8.10 11.68
CA ILE A 139 -0.65 9.03 12.81
C ILE A 139 0.42 8.56 13.79
N ARG A 140 0.40 7.26 14.12
CA ARG A 140 1.37 6.65 15.05
C ARG A 140 1.40 5.13 14.93
N TYR A 141 2.53 4.55 15.32
CA TYR A 141 2.68 3.11 15.52
C TYR A 141 2.28 2.72 16.96
N ASN A 142 1.48 1.67 17.09
CA ASN A 142 1.23 0.96 18.34
C ASN A 142 2.28 -0.11 18.59
N ASP A 143 2.59 -0.90 17.55
CA ASP A 143 3.63 -1.92 17.56
C ASP A 143 4.30 -2.01 16.18
N TYR A 144 5.57 -2.38 16.16
CA TYR A 144 6.35 -2.54 14.94
C TYR A 144 7.46 -3.55 15.14
N GLN A 145 7.54 -4.54 14.24
CA GLN A 145 8.58 -5.56 14.25
C GLN A 145 9.14 -5.74 12.85
N LYS A 146 10.47 -5.80 12.73
CA LYS A 146 11.18 -6.07 11.47
C LYS A 146 12.20 -7.19 11.67
N PRO A 147 11.74 -8.45 11.79
CA PRO A 147 12.65 -9.59 11.89
C PRO A 147 13.41 -9.84 10.58
N GLY A 148 12.86 -9.46 9.43
CA GLY A 148 13.49 -9.65 8.13
C GLY A 148 14.35 -8.47 7.69
N GLN A 149 15.49 -8.76 7.05
CA GLN A 149 16.37 -7.74 6.46
C GLN A 149 15.62 -6.83 5.47
N TYR A 150 14.73 -7.41 4.67
CA TYR A 150 13.98 -6.74 3.59
C TYR A 150 12.56 -6.31 3.98
N GLY A 151 12.22 -6.33 5.27
CA GLY A 151 10.92 -5.81 5.73
C GLY A 151 10.78 -4.32 5.47
N ASP A 152 9.54 -3.85 5.32
CA ASP A 152 9.30 -2.41 5.17
C ASP A 152 9.69 -1.69 6.48
N PRO A 153 10.40 -0.55 6.42
CA PRO A 153 10.60 0.33 7.56
C PRO A 153 9.26 0.95 8.00
N GLN A 154 9.26 1.65 9.14
CA GLN A 154 8.14 2.53 9.46
C GLN A 154 7.96 3.59 8.37
N ALA A 155 6.72 3.92 8.05
CA ALA A 155 6.36 4.89 7.03
C ALA A 155 5.37 5.91 7.57
N GLU A 156 5.28 7.05 6.89
CA GLU A 156 4.27 8.08 7.18
C GLU A 156 2.97 7.84 6.40
N THR A 157 3.04 7.07 5.30
CA THR A 157 1.89 6.76 4.46
C THR A 157 1.92 5.27 4.09
N PHE A 158 0.76 4.62 4.19
CA PHE A 158 0.54 3.27 3.70
C PHE A 158 -0.38 3.30 2.48
N GLN A 159 -0.01 2.59 1.41
CA GLN A 159 -0.78 2.52 0.17
C GLN A 159 -0.92 1.07 -0.27
N ILE A 160 -2.14 0.70 -0.69
CA ILE A 160 -2.40 -0.65 -1.18
C ILE A 160 -3.44 -0.64 -2.30
N LEU A 161 -3.22 -1.47 -3.32
CA LEU A 161 -4.20 -1.70 -4.38
C LEU A 161 -5.32 -2.56 -3.82
N VAL A 162 -6.55 -2.05 -3.79
CA VAL A 162 -7.70 -2.76 -3.21
C VAL A 162 -8.52 -3.48 -4.26
N MET A 163 -8.52 -2.97 -5.49
CA MET A 163 -9.22 -3.52 -6.64
C MET A 163 -8.40 -3.23 -7.90
N ASP A 164 -8.33 -4.17 -8.84
CA ASP A 164 -7.70 -3.91 -10.14
C ASP A 164 -8.66 -3.28 -11.15
N ASN A 165 -8.09 -2.89 -12.29
CA ASN A 165 -8.78 -2.31 -13.43
C ASN A 165 -9.73 -3.29 -14.16
N HIS A 166 -9.77 -4.57 -13.77
CA HIS A 166 -10.74 -5.56 -14.23
C HIS A 166 -11.86 -5.81 -13.20
N GLY A 167 -11.85 -5.08 -12.07
CA GLY A 167 -12.85 -5.21 -11.01
C GLY A 167 -12.59 -6.36 -10.03
N ASN A 168 -11.39 -6.96 -10.04
CA ASN A 168 -11.04 -8.01 -9.09
C ASN A 168 -10.52 -7.39 -7.79
N ALA A 169 -11.09 -7.80 -6.66
CA ALA A 169 -10.58 -7.45 -5.34
C ALA A 169 -9.17 -8.04 -5.13
N LYS A 170 -8.25 -7.24 -4.60
CA LYS A 170 -6.86 -7.65 -4.27
C LYS A 170 -6.64 -7.89 -2.79
N ILE A 171 -7.62 -7.55 -1.98
CA ILE A 171 -7.64 -7.72 -0.52
C ILE A 171 -8.87 -8.52 -0.12
N ASP A 172 -8.93 -8.92 1.16
CA ASP A 172 -10.10 -9.60 1.71
C ASP A 172 -11.38 -8.76 1.53
N LYS A 173 -12.50 -9.43 1.25
CA LYS A 173 -13.78 -8.77 0.93
C LYS A 173 -14.34 -7.97 2.11
N ALA A 174 -14.14 -8.43 3.34
CA ALA A 174 -14.60 -7.71 4.51
C ALA A 174 -13.80 -6.41 4.69
N ILE A 175 -12.48 -6.47 4.50
CA ILE A 175 -11.60 -5.29 4.54
C ILE A 175 -11.97 -4.32 3.41
N LEU A 176 -12.18 -4.82 2.18
CA LEU A 176 -12.62 -3.98 1.06
C LEU A 176 -13.95 -3.28 1.37
N LYS A 177 -14.91 -3.99 1.98
CA LYS A 177 -16.16 -3.38 2.40
C LYS A 177 -15.92 -2.26 3.42
N THR A 178 -15.10 -2.52 4.45
CA THR A 178 -14.75 -1.48 5.43
C THR A 178 -14.15 -0.26 4.75
N ILE A 179 -13.17 -0.42 3.84
CA ILE A 179 -12.54 0.70 3.12
C ILE A 179 -13.58 1.51 2.33
N ASN A 180 -14.53 0.85 1.66
CA ASN A 180 -15.57 1.54 0.90
C ASN A 180 -16.58 2.29 1.78
N ASP A 181 -16.71 1.91 3.05
CA ASP A 181 -17.58 2.58 4.01
C ASP A 181 -16.86 3.75 4.74
N LEU A 182 -15.54 3.89 4.60
CA LEU A 182 -14.76 4.98 5.22
C LEU A 182 -14.93 6.29 4.44
N SER A 183 -15.02 7.38 5.20
CA SER A 183 -14.93 8.75 4.69
C SER A 183 -13.51 9.30 4.88
N GLU A 184 -13.09 10.22 4.01
CA GLU A 184 -11.81 10.91 4.14
C GLU A 184 -11.72 11.58 5.52
N GLY A 185 -10.60 11.37 6.23
CA GLY A 185 -10.42 11.84 7.60
C GLY A 185 -10.79 10.84 8.69
N ASP A 186 -11.47 9.74 8.37
CA ASP A 186 -11.79 8.70 9.35
C ASP A 186 -10.52 8.09 9.92
N THR A 187 -10.48 7.94 11.24
CA THR A 187 -9.36 7.30 11.93
C THR A 187 -9.62 5.81 12.03
N VAL A 188 -8.59 4.99 11.77
CA VAL A 188 -8.67 3.54 11.77
C VAL A 188 -7.50 2.93 12.54
N THR A 189 -7.74 1.79 13.18
CA THR A 189 -6.68 0.85 13.52
C THR A 189 -6.37 0.06 12.25
N LEU A 190 -5.12 0.15 11.79
CA LEU A 190 -4.63 -0.49 10.58
C LEU A 190 -3.46 -1.39 10.94
N LYS A 191 -3.61 -2.69 10.67
CA LYS A 191 -2.53 -3.66 10.84
C LYS A 191 -2.24 -4.38 9.55
N TRP A 192 -0.97 -4.47 9.20
CA TRP A 192 -0.54 -5.22 8.03
C TRP A 192 0.78 -5.95 8.27
N ARG A 193 0.99 -6.97 7.44
CA ARG A 193 2.23 -7.71 7.35
C ARG A 193 2.87 -7.48 6.00
N HIS A 194 4.19 -7.40 6.00
CA HIS A 194 5.02 -7.57 4.83
C HIS A 194 5.64 -8.97 4.93
N ASP A 195 5.17 -9.87 4.06
CA ASP A 195 5.60 -11.25 4.03
C ASP A 195 6.34 -11.55 2.72
N TYR A 196 7.33 -12.44 2.79
CA TYR A 196 7.94 -13.06 1.62
C TYR A 196 7.24 -14.40 1.37
N VAL A 197 6.55 -14.51 0.25
CA VAL A 197 5.71 -15.67 -0.08
C VAL A 197 6.34 -16.44 -1.23
N THR A 198 6.46 -17.76 -1.08
CA THR A 198 7.00 -18.65 -2.12
C THR A 198 5.91 -19.56 -2.67
N ARG A 199 5.64 -19.48 -3.98
CA ARG A 199 4.64 -20.28 -4.69
C ARG A 199 5.09 -20.52 -6.13
N ASN A 200 4.86 -21.72 -6.65
CA ASN A 200 5.22 -22.11 -8.01
C ASN A 200 6.68 -21.78 -8.35
N GLN A 201 7.61 -22.14 -7.46
CA GLN A 201 9.05 -21.88 -7.57
C GLN A 201 9.45 -20.40 -7.67
N SER A 202 8.51 -19.47 -7.44
CA SER A 202 8.77 -18.03 -7.42
C SER A 202 8.53 -17.47 -6.02
N SER A 203 9.29 -16.46 -5.65
CA SER A 203 9.14 -15.78 -4.36
C SER A 203 9.01 -14.28 -4.54
N PHE A 204 8.04 -13.69 -3.84
CA PHE A 204 7.76 -12.27 -3.97
C PHE A 204 7.23 -11.67 -2.66
N PRO A 205 7.49 -10.38 -2.42
CA PRO A 205 6.94 -9.67 -1.28
C PRO A 205 5.44 -9.45 -1.45
N VAL A 206 4.67 -9.70 -0.40
CA VAL A 206 3.23 -9.45 -0.32
C VAL A 206 2.94 -8.61 0.91
N ARG A 207 2.10 -7.57 0.72
CA ARG A 207 1.57 -6.76 1.82
C ARG A 207 0.12 -7.16 2.07
N THR A 208 -0.16 -7.69 3.25
CA THR A 208 -1.50 -8.17 3.61
C THR A 208 -2.01 -7.39 4.81
N ILE A 209 -3.15 -6.72 4.65
CA ILE A 209 -3.88 -6.14 5.79
C ILE A 209 -4.46 -7.29 6.59
N THR A 210 -4.10 -7.37 7.87
CA THR A 210 -4.61 -8.38 8.81
C THR A 210 -5.75 -7.86 9.65
N GLU A 211 -5.82 -6.53 9.86
CA GLU A 211 -6.89 -5.89 10.61
C GLU A 211 -7.12 -4.47 10.09
N LEU A 212 -8.39 -4.09 9.92
CA LEU A 212 -8.79 -2.73 9.61
C LEU A 212 -10.10 -2.45 10.34
N THR A 213 -10.05 -1.60 11.36
CA THR A 213 -11.22 -1.28 12.20
C THR A 213 -11.34 0.22 12.41
N PRO A 214 -12.48 0.84 12.06
CA PRO A 214 -12.73 2.26 12.36
C PRO A 214 -12.59 2.56 13.85
N GLN A 215 -12.01 3.72 14.17
CA GLN A 215 -11.99 4.26 15.53
C GLN A 215 -13.22 5.15 15.76
N PRO A 216 -13.77 5.14 16.97
CA PRO A 216 -14.91 5.99 17.34
C PRO A 216 -14.54 7.47 17.47
#